data_AF-C7XVY7-F1
#
_entry.id   AF-C7XVY7-F1
#
_cell.length_a   1.000
_cell.length_b   1.000
_cell.length_c   1.000
_cell.angle_alpha   90.00
_cell.angle_beta   90.00
_cell.angle_gamma   90.00
#
_symmetry.space_group_name_H-M   'P 1'
#
loop_
_entity.id
_entity.type
_entity.pdbx_description
1 polymer ?
#
loop_
_entity_poly.entity_id
_entity_poly.type
_entity_poly.pdbx_seq_one_letter_code
_entity_poly.pdbx_strand_id
1 'polypeptide(L)'
;MVRLKFGIMLTDFWACSSLKQRVACDYLFKLVNPDYNVENGVATKMKNCLASIPRDITGNIFYIEEDARFIQNVRTKIVPLITKPLAFVAFFLNCLKKDSSLNDDTPIGNNTKRHYLNASSFDLAQTIADFLFFTIRQNDNEDQETHSYIKSLSKTKIASFNVAGLSLTEARHPLNDVKLTSSNRNFDSVFEEICVGKLDIPNPNHIRAFKLRNSLYEEDYTQVISLLQNNICNYVYSRAEIDQLERNISFADVQRKTLLAASQLNVDSNTLGDLLNYLFIENEENAPKLMSKIEFNNYKNDCDGVYLKKINDKYQIVLGTSKIYPSVYDGISHAVERICSLVSQSFNPSILVSDFNFINRFPVDDLKALKRIFIPTQPQDELEVNGFGIFLGYSMNLSCDINLLSTEKVREIVNLQINNDLKDVIQQLNIAISDKNIKQYSYYVYLLPFRDVTETSKMIMEKVLGKR
;
A
#
# COMPACT_ATOMS: atom_id res chain seq x y z
N MET A 1 -42.32 -10.80 -16.32
CA MET A 1 -41.44 -10.54 -15.17
C MET A 1 -40.26 -9.69 -15.61
N VAL A 2 -39.94 -8.61 -14.88
CA VAL A 2 -38.76 -7.78 -15.22
C VAL A 2 -37.51 -8.51 -14.77
N ARG A 3 -36.50 -8.61 -15.64
CA ARG A 3 -35.19 -9.21 -15.31
C ARG A 3 -34.10 -8.14 -15.29
N LEU A 4 -33.11 -8.28 -14.43
CA LEU A 4 -32.02 -7.33 -14.31
C LEU A 4 -31.04 -7.50 -15.49
N LYS A 5 -31.27 -6.72 -16.55
CA LYS A 5 -30.51 -6.75 -17.81
C LYS A 5 -29.63 -5.51 -18.00
N PHE A 6 -28.63 -5.59 -18.87
CA PHE A 6 -27.77 -4.44 -19.22
C PHE A 6 -28.59 -3.25 -19.77
N GLY A 7 -29.69 -3.51 -20.47
CA GLY A 7 -30.60 -2.47 -20.95
C GLY A 7 -31.21 -1.61 -19.84
N ILE A 8 -31.43 -2.16 -18.65
CA ILE A 8 -31.85 -1.39 -17.46
C ILE A 8 -30.75 -0.41 -17.05
N MET A 9 -29.50 -0.90 -16.98
CA MET A 9 -28.35 -0.07 -16.64
C MET A 9 -28.13 1.07 -17.62
N LEU A 10 -28.15 0.77 -18.93
CA LEU A 10 -28.00 1.80 -19.95
C LEU A 10 -29.17 2.78 -19.97
N THR A 11 -30.40 2.29 -19.73
CA THR A 11 -31.60 3.13 -19.61
C THR A 11 -31.47 4.12 -18.46
N ASP A 12 -31.04 3.64 -17.29
CA ASP A 12 -30.90 4.46 -16.10
C ASP A 12 -29.77 5.48 -16.25
N PHE A 13 -28.60 5.03 -16.70
CA PHE A 13 -27.46 5.92 -16.92
C PHE A 13 -27.79 7.02 -17.92
N TRP A 14 -28.49 6.69 -19.01
CA TRP A 14 -28.98 7.69 -19.97
C TRP A 14 -30.05 8.61 -19.38
N ALA A 15 -30.92 8.10 -18.51
CA ALA A 15 -32.01 8.87 -17.93
C ALA A 15 -31.53 9.86 -16.86
N CYS A 16 -30.61 9.42 -16.02
CA CYS A 16 -30.00 10.17 -14.93
C CYS A 16 -28.76 10.97 -15.37
N SER A 17 -28.55 11.17 -16.67
CA SER A 17 -27.48 12.01 -17.24
C SER A 17 -27.99 12.99 -18.30
N SER A 18 -27.12 13.92 -18.70
CA SER A 18 -27.34 14.83 -19.84
C SER A 18 -26.94 14.21 -21.19
N LEU A 19 -26.49 12.95 -21.21
CA LEU A 19 -25.90 12.33 -22.38
C LEU A 19 -26.94 11.94 -23.43
N LYS A 20 -26.50 11.93 -24.70
CA LYS A 20 -27.19 11.19 -25.76
C LYS A 20 -27.01 9.70 -25.53
N GLN A 21 -28.01 8.91 -25.90
CA GLN A 21 -28.03 7.46 -25.67
C GLN A 21 -26.80 6.72 -26.21
N ARG A 22 -26.34 7.07 -27.42
CA ARG A 22 -25.12 6.48 -28.01
C ARG A 22 -23.89 6.76 -27.15
N VAL A 23 -23.76 7.99 -26.64
CA VAL A 23 -22.64 8.41 -25.80
C VAL A 23 -22.67 7.69 -24.45
N ALA A 24 -23.85 7.54 -23.84
CA ALA A 24 -23.99 6.77 -22.59
C ALA A 24 -23.56 5.31 -22.78
N CYS A 25 -23.95 4.67 -23.89
CA CYS A 25 -23.55 3.30 -24.22
C CYS A 25 -22.03 3.20 -24.43
N ASP A 26 -21.44 4.19 -25.11
CA ASP A 26 -20.01 4.25 -25.40
C ASP A 26 -19.17 4.33 -24.12
N TYR A 27 -19.57 5.18 -23.17
CA TYR A 27 -18.90 5.28 -21.87
C TYR A 27 -18.91 3.96 -21.09
N LEU A 28 -20.04 3.24 -21.05
CA LEU A 28 -20.14 1.97 -20.33
C LEU A 28 -19.33 0.86 -21.01
N PHE A 29 -19.38 0.76 -22.34
CA PHE A 29 -18.63 -0.25 -23.07
C PHE A 29 -17.13 0.00 -23.05
N LYS A 30 -16.68 1.26 -23.05
CA LYS A 30 -15.26 1.62 -22.93
C LYS A 30 -14.63 1.36 -21.56
N LEU A 31 -15.44 1.12 -20.54
CA LEU A 31 -14.92 0.57 -19.28
C LEU A 31 -14.44 -0.88 -19.46
N VAL A 32 -15.04 -1.62 -20.40
CA VAL A 32 -14.77 -3.05 -20.64
C VAL A 32 -13.85 -3.26 -21.83
N ASN A 33 -13.99 -2.46 -22.88
CA ASN A 33 -13.12 -2.49 -24.05
C ASN A 33 -12.86 -1.03 -24.51
N PRO A 34 -11.70 -0.44 -24.15
CA PRO A 34 -11.36 0.94 -24.48
C PRO A 34 -11.42 1.26 -25.98
N ASP A 35 -11.16 0.26 -26.84
CA ASP A 35 -11.13 0.40 -28.29
C ASP A 35 -12.51 0.18 -28.95
N TYR A 36 -13.53 -0.19 -28.16
CA TYR A 36 -14.87 -0.41 -28.68
C TYR A 36 -15.50 0.90 -29.15
N ASN A 37 -16.08 0.89 -30.35
CA ASN A 37 -16.81 2.01 -30.91
C ASN A 37 -18.27 1.62 -31.13
N VAL A 38 -19.19 2.30 -30.45
CA VAL A 38 -20.62 1.99 -30.56
C VAL A 38 -21.15 2.42 -31.93
N GLU A 39 -21.51 1.43 -32.76
CA GLU A 39 -22.15 1.62 -34.06
C GLU A 39 -23.59 2.17 -33.96
N ASN A 40 -24.10 2.65 -35.09
CA ASN A 40 -25.47 3.14 -35.19
C ASN A 40 -26.48 2.02 -34.88
N GLY A 41 -27.45 2.31 -34.02
CA GLY A 41 -28.51 1.36 -33.64
C GLY A 41 -28.12 0.39 -32.52
N VAL A 42 -26.83 0.13 -32.26
CA VAL A 42 -26.38 -0.75 -31.16
C VAL A 42 -26.90 -0.23 -29.83
N ALA A 43 -26.65 1.04 -29.51
CA ALA A 43 -27.14 1.64 -28.26
C ALA A 43 -28.67 1.54 -28.10
N THR A 44 -29.43 1.56 -29.19
CA THR A 44 -30.91 1.43 -29.17
C THR A 44 -31.35 0.02 -28.90
N LYS A 45 -30.69 -0.97 -29.51
CA LYS A 45 -30.96 -2.37 -29.23
C LYS A 45 -30.57 -2.74 -27.80
N MET A 46 -29.41 -2.27 -27.34
CA MET A 46 -28.91 -2.52 -25.99
C MET A 46 -29.84 -1.96 -24.92
N LYS A 47 -30.17 -0.65 -25.01
CA LYS A 47 -31.03 0.03 -24.03
C LYS A 47 -32.40 -0.64 -23.92
N ASN A 48 -32.95 -1.07 -25.05
CA ASN A 48 -34.30 -1.62 -25.11
C ASN A 48 -34.34 -3.15 -24.94
N CYS A 49 -33.24 -3.82 -24.56
CA CYS A 49 -33.22 -5.28 -24.40
C CYS A 49 -33.67 -6.05 -25.66
N LEU A 50 -33.30 -5.56 -26.86
CA LEU A 50 -33.70 -6.13 -28.15
C LEU A 50 -32.58 -6.94 -28.84
N ALA A 51 -31.43 -7.10 -28.18
CA ALA A 51 -30.31 -7.90 -28.68
C ALA A 51 -29.36 -8.27 -27.53
N SER A 52 -28.60 -9.35 -27.73
CA SER A 52 -27.45 -9.71 -26.91
C SER A 52 -26.35 -8.64 -26.96
N ILE A 53 -25.55 -8.58 -25.88
CA ILE A 53 -24.42 -7.66 -25.77
C ILE A 53 -23.34 -8.07 -26.79
N PRO A 54 -22.66 -7.12 -27.45
CA PRO A 54 -21.60 -7.42 -28.41
C PRO A 54 -20.53 -8.35 -27.83
N ARG A 55 -20.08 -9.32 -28.63
CA ARG A 55 -19.10 -10.35 -28.19
C ARG A 55 -17.79 -9.74 -27.68
N ASP A 56 -17.34 -8.64 -28.27
CA ASP A 56 -16.12 -7.94 -27.83
C ASP A 56 -16.25 -7.34 -26.42
N ILE A 57 -17.46 -7.12 -25.95
CA ILE A 57 -17.71 -6.65 -24.58
C ILE A 57 -17.85 -7.85 -23.65
N THR A 58 -18.67 -8.84 -24.02
CA THR A 58 -18.91 -10.03 -23.19
C THR A 58 -17.69 -10.94 -23.09
N GLY A 59 -16.79 -10.92 -24.07
CA GLY A 59 -15.51 -11.62 -24.01
C GLY A 59 -14.52 -10.90 -23.10
N ASN A 60 -14.39 -9.58 -23.24
CA ASN A 60 -13.43 -8.79 -22.48
C ASN A 60 -13.74 -8.72 -20.98
N ILE A 61 -15.03 -8.75 -20.58
CA ILE A 61 -15.41 -8.69 -19.14
C ILE A 61 -14.85 -9.85 -18.30
N PHE A 62 -14.48 -10.98 -18.91
CA PHE A 62 -13.88 -12.13 -18.21
C PHE A 62 -12.38 -11.96 -17.96
N TYR A 63 -11.71 -11.05 -18.68
CA TYR A 63 -10.30 -10.69 -18.48
C TYR A 63 -10.13 -9.46 -17.57
N ILE A 64 -11.22 -8.93 -17.03
CA ILE A 64 -11.23 -7.78 -16.13
C ILE A 64 -11.73 -8.24 -14.77
N GLU A 65 -10.98 -7.88 -13.75
CA GLU A 65 -11.37 -8.04 -12.36
C GLU A 65 -12.13 -6.80 -11.89
N GLU A 66 -13.15 -7.01 -11.05
CA GLU A 66 -13.85 -5.92 -10.37
C GLU A 66 -12.99 -5.42 -9.19
N ASP A 67 -11.81 -4.90 -9.52
CA ASP A 67 -10.81 -4.44 -8.57
C ASP A 67 -10.93 -2.93 -8.28
N ALA A 68 -10.10 -2.44 -7.34
CA ALA A 68 -10.07 -1.02 -6.97
C ALA A 68 -9.80 -0.10 -8.17
N ARG A 69 -9.03 -0.56 -9.17
CA ARG A 69 -8.69 0.22 -10.37
C ARG A 69 -9.92 0.37 -11.28
N PHE A 70 -10.69 -0.69 -11.47
CA PHE A 70 -11.93 -0.63 -12.24
C PHE A 70 -12.95 0.29 -11.58
N ILE A 71 -13.16 0.15 -10.27
CA ILE A 71 -14.07 1.00 -9.49
C ILE A 71 -13.63 2.47 -9.59
N GLN A 72 -12.32 2.74 -9.57
CA GLN A 72 -11.80 4.09 -9.76
C GLN A 72 -12.01 4.63 -11.17
N ASN A 73 -11.94 3.79 -12.21
CA ASN A 73 -12.31 4.18 -13.57
C ASN A 73 -13.81 4.53 -13.67
N VAL A 74 -14.69 3.75 -13.03
CA VAL A 74 -16.12 4.08 -12.93
C VAL A 74 -16.32 5.42 -12.22
N ARG A 75 -15.63 5.61 -11.10
CA ARG A 75 -15.73 6.84 -10.29
C ARG A 75 -15.27 8.09 -11.03
N THR A 76 -14.24 7.98 -11.87
CA THR A 76 -13.67 9.14 -12.57
C THR A 76 -14.33 9.39 -13.92
N LYS A 77 -14.82 8.34 -14.60
CA LYS A 77 -15.35 8.44 -15.97
C LYS A 77 -16.88 8.40 -16.04
N ILE A 78 -17.56 7.71 -15.13
CA ILE A 78 -19.03 7.53 -15.17
C ILE A 78 -19.73 8.39 -14.13
N VAL A 79 -19.32 8.32 -12.86
CA VAL A 79 -19.99 9.02 -11.76
C VAL A 79 -20.18 10.53 -12.02
N PRO A 80 -19.21 11.29 -12.55
CA PRO A 80 -19.38 12.71 -12.80
C PRO A 80 -20.44 13.02 -13.88
N LEU A 81 -20.82 12.03 -14.69
CA LEU A 81 -21.82 12.17 -15.74
C LEU A 81 -23.25 11.94 -15.24
N ILE A 82 -23.42 11.43 -14.01
CA ILE A 82 -24.71 11.17 -13.39
C ILE A 82 -25.19 12.41 -12.64
N THR A 83 -26.23 13.06 -13.16
CA THR A 83 -26.81 14.28 -12.59
C THR A 83 -27.85 14.02 -11.50
N LYS A 84 -28.34 12.78 -11.39
CA LYS A 84 -29.35 12.34 -10.41
C LYS A 84 -28.96 11.01 -9.73
N PRO A 85 -27.90 11.00 -8.89
CA PRO A 85 -27.28 9.76 -8.42
C PRO A 85 -28.17 8.92 -7.49
N LEU A 86 -28.97 9.52 -6.62
CA LEU A 86 -29.90 8.77 -5.77
C LEU A 86 -31.07 8.18 -6.58
N ALA A 87 -31.55 8.88 -7.62
CA ALA A 87 -32.60 8.36 -8.49
C ALA A 87 -32.11 7.15 -9.30
N PHE A 88 -30.85 7.19 -9.74
CA PHE A 88 -30.17 6.06 -10.37
C PHE A 88 -30.18 4.84 -9.45
N VAL A 89 -29.68 4.97 -8.22
CA VAL A 89 -29.71 3.86 -7.24
C VAL A 89 -31.15 3.37 -7.01
N ALA A 90 -32.10 4.27 -6.80
CA ALA A 90 -33.50 3.92 -6.56
C ALA A 90 -34.13 3.12 -7.72
N PHE A 91 -33.84 3.47 -8.97
CA PHE A 91 -34.34 2.77 -10.13
C PHE A 91 -33.76 1.35 -10.23
N PHE A 92 -32.45 1.19 -9.99
CA PHE A 92 -31.82 -0.12 -9.91
C PHE A 92 -32.43 -1.01 -8.84
N LEU A 93 -32.59 -0.50 -7.62
CA LEU A 93 -33.19 -1.27 -6.52
C LEU A 93 -34.63 -1.67 -6.84
N ASN A 94 -35.39 -0.80 -7.52
CA ASN A 94 -36.74 -1.13 -7.96
C ASN A 94 -36.75 -2.29 -8.97
N CYS A 95 -35.82 -2.27 -9.94
CA CYS A 95 -35.68 -3.33 -10.93
C CYS A 95 -35.20 -4.64 -10.29
N LEU A 96 -34.22 -4.57 -9.39
CA LEU A 96 -33.70 -5.71 -8.64
C LEU A 96 -34.80 -6.37 -7.77
N LYS A 97 -35.67 -5.56 -7.16
CA LYS A 97 -36.83 -6.06 -6.40
C LYS A 97 -37.86 -6.76 -7.30
N LYS A 98 -38.04 -6.30 -8.54
CA LYS A 98 -38.98 -6.89 -9.51
C LYS A 98 -38.45 -8.16 -10.18
N ASP A 99 -37.14 -8.38 -10.13
CA ASP A 99 -36.52 -9.58 -10.68
C ASP A 99 -36.65 -10.77 -9.73
N SER A 100 -37.77 -11.49 -9.83
CA SER A 100 -37.99 -12.72 -9.08
C SER A 100 -37.28 -13.95 -9.64
N SER A 101 -36.49 -13.84 -10.72
CA SER A 101 -35.61 -14.95 -11.14
C SER A 101 -34.36 -15.08 -10.26
N LEU A 102 -33.94 -13.99 -9.63
CA LEU A 102 -32.79 -13.98 -8.73
C LEU A 102 -33.25 -14.30 -7.31
N ASN A 103 -32.63 -15.29 -6.69
CA ASN A 103 -32.82 -15.52 -5.26
C ASN A 103 -32.07 -14.43 -4.46
N ASP A 104 -32.43 -14.29 -3.18
CA ASP A 104 -31.84 -13.28 -2.30
C ASP A 104 -30.31 -13.39 -2.16
N ASP A 105 -29.78 -14.61 -2.25
CA ASP A 105 -28.36 -14.92 -2.09
C ASP A 105 -27.57 -14.81 -3.41
N THR A 106 -28.22 -14.40 -4.50
CA THR A 106 -27.57 -14.26 -5.80
C THR A 106 -26.48 -13.20 -5.72
N PRO A 107 -25.21 -13.54 -6.06
CA PRO A 107 -24.14 -12.57 -6.10
C PRO A 107 -24.35 -11.52 -7.19
N ILE A 108 -24.15 -10.26 -6.84
CA ILE A 108 -24.15 -9.09 -7.72
C ILE A 108 -22.88 -8.32 -7.36
N GLY A 109 -21.85 -8.49 -8.19
CA GLY A 109 -20.48 -8.08 -7.87
C GLY A 109 -20.01 -8.68 -6.54
N ASN A 110 -19.57 -7.83 -5.62
CA ASN A 110 -19.07 -8.25 -4.29
C ASN A 110 -20.17 -8.41 -3.23
N ASN A 111 -21.43 -8.18 -3.56
CA ASN A 111 -22.57 -8.24 -2.64
C ASN A 111 -23.63 -9.23 -3.13
N THR A 112 -24.74 -9.35 -2.37
CA THR A 112 -25.89 -10.18 -2.76
C THR A 112 -27.11 -9.31 -3.07
N LYS A 113 -28.10 -9.87 -3.78
CA LYS A 113 -29.41 -9.23 -3.97
C LYS A 113 -30.01 -8.76 -2.64
N ARG A 114 -29.97 -9.59 -1.59
CA ARG A 114 -30.48 -9.25 -0.25
C ARG A 114 -29.77 -8.05 0.34
N HIS A 115 -28.43 -7.98 0.18
CA HIS A 115 -27.65 -6.85 0.67
C HIS A 115 -28.15 -5.53 0.07
N TYR A 116 -28.25 -5.43 -1.26
CA TYR A 116 -28.69 -4.19 -1.91
C TYR A 116 -30.13 -3.79 -1.54
N LEU A 117 -31.03 -4.76 -1.40
CA LEU A 117 -32.43 -4.47 -1.05
C LEU A 117 -32.63 -4.01 0.41
N ASN A 118 -31.70 -4.36 1.30
CA ASN A 118 -31.72 -3.98 2.71
C ASN A 118 -30.83 -2.77 3.04
N ALA A 119 -29.94 -2.37 2.12
CA ALA A 119 -29.05 -1.25 2.30
C ALA A 119 -29.80 0.09 2.19
N SER A 120 -29.42 1.06 3.03
CA SER A 120 -29.88 2.45 2.98
C SER A 120 -28.81 3.42 2.48
N SER A 121 -27.55 2.98 2.41
CA SER A 121 -26.43 3.83 1.99
C SER A 121 -25.54 3.14 0.97
N PHE A 122 -25.10 3.87 -0.05
CA PHE A 122 -24.47 3.30 -1.24
C PHE A 122 -23.21 4.07 -1.65
N ASP A 123 -22.13 3.35 -1.99
CA ASP A 123 -21.05 3.90 -2.83
C ASP A 123 -21.48 3.77 -4.29
N LEU A 124 -21.71 4.91 -4.94
CA LEU A 124 -22.24 4.95 -6.30
C LEU A 124 -21.31 4.26 -7.32
N ALA A 125 -19.99 4.38 -7.19
CA ALA A 125 -19.08 3.78 -8.16
C ALA A 125 -19.03 2.26 -8.01
N GLN A 126 -19.00 1.76 -6.77
CA GLN A 126 -19.08 0.34 -6.47
C GLN A 126 -20.39 -0.24 -7.00
N THR A 127 -21.52 0.40 -6.64
CA THR A 127 -22.86 0.00 -7.10
C THR A 127 -22.92 -0.11 -8.63
N ILE A 128 -22.37 0.86 -9.36
CA ILE A 128 -22.31 0.83 -10.84
C ILE A 128 -21.44 -0.33 -11.32
N ALA A 129 -20.28 -0.57 -10.71
CA ALA A 129 -19.39 -1.66 -11.10
C ALA A 129 -20.06 -3.03 -10.89
N ASP A 130 -20.63 -3.28 -9.71
CA ASP A 130 -21.26 -4.55 -9.38
C ASP A 130 -22.39 -4.89 -10.36
N PHE A 131 -23.28 -3.92 -10.64
CA PHE A 131 -24.38 -4.10 -11.59
C PHE A 131 -23.90 -4.24 -13.04
N LEU A 132 -22.85 -3.53 -13.44
CA LEU A 132 -22.27 -3.64 -14.78
C LEU A 132 -21.69 -5.03 -15.02
N PHE A 133 -20.84 -5.50 -14.09
CA PHE A 133 -20.26 -6.83 -14.16
C PHE A 133 -21.33 -7.91 -14.18
N PHE A 134 -22.29 -7.82 -13.26
CA PHE A 134 -23.39 -8.77 -13.17
C PHE A 134 -24.21 -8.84 -14.48
N THR A 135 -24.60 -7.69 -15.03
CA THR A 135 -25.45 -7.65 -16.22
C THR A 135 -24.72 -8.04 -17.51
N ILE A 136 -23.43 -7.73 -17.65
CA ILE A 136 -22.64 -8.12 -18.83
C ILE A 136 -22.29 -9.60 -18.78
N ARG A 137 -21.86 -10.13 -17.63
CA ARG A 137 -21.44 -11.54 -17.49
C ARG A 137 -22.56 -12.55 -17.71
N GLN A 138 -23.81 -12.16 -17.45
CA GLN A 138 -24.96 -12.99 -17.81
C GLN A 138 -25.07 -13.24 -19.32
N ASN A 139 -24.56 -12.33 -20.16
CA ASN A 139 -24.64 -12.39 -21.61
C ASN A 139 -26.06 -12.67 -22.16
N ASP A 140 -27.08 -12.15 -21.47
CA ASP A 140 -28.49 -12.35 -21.81
C ASP A 140 -29.23 -11.02 -21.68
N ASN A 141 -29.06 -10.13 -22.64
CA ASN A 141 -29.69 -8.81 -22.63
C ASN A 141 -31.02 -8.77 -23.42
N GLU A 142 -31.34 -9.79 -24.21
CA GLU A 142 -32.57 -9.84 -25.00
C GLU A 142 -33.74 -10.33 -24.15
N ASP A 143 -34.69 -9.45 -23.83
CA ASP A 143 -35.80 -9.78 -22.92
C ASP A 143 -37.02 -8.89 -23.19
N GLN A 144 -38.09 -9.50 -23.71
CA GLN A 144 -39.29 -8.78 -24.18
C GLN A 144 -40.11 -8.17 -23.03
N GLU A 145 -40.11 -8.79 -21.86
CA GLU A 145 -40.85 -8.31 -20.69
C GLU A 145 -40.16 -7.08 -20.09
N THR A 146 -38.83 -7.13 -19.97
CA THR A 146 -37.99 -6.00 -19.55
C THR A 146 -38.02 -4.87 -20.57
N HIS A 147 -38.00 -5.18 -21.87
CA HIS A 147 -38.24 -4.21 -22.94
C HIS A 147 -39.55 -3.43 -22.72
N SER A 148 -40.64 -4.17 -22.51
CA SER A 148 -41.99 -3.59 -22.33
C SER A 148 -42.05 -2.71 -21.08
N TYR A 149 -41.39 -3.12 -20.00
CA TYR A 149 -41.27 -2.33 -18.78
C TYR A 149 -40.50 -1.03 -19.00
N ILE A 150 -39.29 -1.09 -19.58
CA ILE A 150 -38.48 0.10 -19.88
C ILE A 150 -39.25 1.08 -20.77
N LYS A 151 -39.91 0.58 -21.82
CA LYS A 151 -40.69 1.38 -22.77
C LYS A 151 -41.89 2.09 -22.10
N SER A 152 -42.44 1.51 -21.03
CA SER A 152 -43.55 2.11 -20.28
C SER A 152 -43.13 3.31 -19.41
N LEU A 153 -41.82 3.55 -19.25
CA LEU A 153 -41.28 4.60 -18.40
C LEU A 153 -40.72 5.75 -19.24
N SER A 154 -41.08 6.98 -18.89
CA SER A 154 -40.45 8.16 -19.45
C SER A 154 -39.07 8.39 -18.84
N LYS A 155 -38.19 9.11 -19.56
CA LYS A 155 -36.89 9.57 -19.03
C LYS A 155 -37.05 10.31 -17.70
N THR A 156 -38.07 11.16 -17.60
CA THR A 156 -38.38 11.94 -16.39
C THR A 156 -38.82 11.07 -15.23
N LYS A 157 -39.60 10.02 -15.49
CA LYS A 157 -40.05 9.08 -14.46
C LYS A 157 -38.87 8.31 -13.86
N ILE A 158 -37.93 7.85 -14.68
CA ILE A 158 -36.70 7.17 -14.22
C ILE A 158 -35.84 8.11 -13.35
N ALA A 159 -35.60 9.33 -13.82
CA ALA A 159 -34.79 10.32 -13.11
C ALA A 159 -35.47 10.91 -11.83
N SER A 160 -36.69 10.47 -11.50
CA SER A 160 -37.46 10.92 -10.33
C SER A 160 -38.02 9.77 -9.49
N PHE A 161 -37.40 8.57 -9.56
CA PHE A 161 -37.75 7.48 -8.66
C PHE A 161 -37.62 7.88 -7.19
N ASN A 162 -38.44 7.28 -6.33
CA ASN A 162 -38.47 7.62 -4.91
C ASN A 162 -37.13 7.31 -4.24
N VAL A 163 -36.47 8.35 -3.73
CA VAL A 163 -35.16 8.29 -3.06
C VAL A 163 -35.26 8.30 -1.53
N ALA A 164 -36.48 8.28 -0.96
CA ALA A 164 -36.67 8.36 0.48
C ALA A 164 -35.94 7.20 1.19
N GLY A 165 -35.14 7.55 2.20
CA GLY A 165 -34.35 6.59 2.98
C GLY A 165 -33.03 6.16 2.33
N LEU A 166 -32.67 6.70 1.16
CA LEU A 166 -31.39 6.43 0.49
C LEU A 166 -30.39 7.55 0.74
N SER A 167 -29.14 7.17 1.03
CA SER A 167 -27.99 8.07 1.10
C SER A 167 -26.85 7.57 0.22
N LEU A 168 -25.95 8.49 -0.15
CA LEU A 168 -24.67 8.12 -0.74
C LEU A 168 -23.61 8.19 0.34
N THR A 169 -22.80 7.15 0.46
CA THR A 169 -21.55 7.24 1.22
C THR A 169 -20.46 7.80 0.33
N GLU A 170 -19.63 8.68 0.88
CA GLU A 170 -18.29 8.83 0.32
C GLU A 170 -17.61 7.46 0.40
N ALA A 171 -16.95 7.09 -0.70
CA ALA A 171 -16.28 5.81 -0.80
C ALA A 171 -15.39 5.57 0.42
N ARG A 172 -15.66 4.48 1.16
CA ARG A 172 -14.60 3.86 1.94
C ARG A 172 -13.64 3.29 0.90
N HIS A 173 -12.58 4.02 0.63
CA HIS A 173 -11.49 3.48 -0.16
C HIS A 173 -10.97 2.28 0.63
N PRO A 174 -10.89 1.06 0.05
CA PRO A 174 -9.63 0.37 0.21
C PRO A 174 -8.63 1.32 -0.45
N LEU A 175 -7.95 2.12 0.37
CA LEU A 175 -6.80 2.88 -0.08
C LEU A 175 -5.95 1.86 -0.84
N ASN A 176 -5.52 2.16 -2.07
CA ASN A 176 -4.38 1.43 -2.59
C ASN A 176 -3.31 1.64 -1.51
N ASP A 177 -2.99 0.57 -0.78
CA ASP A 177 -1.96 0.67 0.23
C ASP A 177 -0.71 1.15 -0.52
N VAL A 178 -0.08 2.20 0.00
CA VAL A 178 1.17 2.73 -0.55
C VAL A 178 2.09 1.52 -0.70
N LYS A 179 2.67 1.29 -1.88
CA LYS A 179 3.45 0.06 -2.10
C LYS A 179 4.79 0.15 -1.40
N LEU A 180 5.34 -0.97 -0.96
CA LEU A 180 6.75 -1.04 -0.56
C LEU A 180 7.65 -0.55 -1.70
N THR A 181 8.73 0.16 -1.39
CA THR A 181 9.76 0.52 -2.40
C THR A 181 10.90 -0.50 -2.44
N SER A 182 11.05 -1.32 -1.41
CA SER A 182 12.12 -2.30 -1.32
C SER A 182 11.82 -3.50 -2.21
N SER A 183 12.87 -4.03 -2.82
CA SER A 183 12.84 -5.32 -3.50
C SER A 183 13.05 -6.41 -2.45
N ASN A 184 11.94 -7.02 -2.05
CA ASN A 184 11.89 -8.08 -1.02
C ASN A 184 12.42 -9.45 -1.49
N ARG A 185 12.65 -9.63 -2.81
CA ARG A 185 12.89 -10.95 -3.43
C ARG A 185 14.03 -11.76 -2.81
N ASN A 186 14.98 -11.09 -2.15
CA ASN A 186 16.17 -11.71 -1.57
C ASN A 186 16.34 -11.45 -0.07
N PHE A 187 15.40 -10.80 0.62
CA PHE A 187 15.59 -10.43 2.04
C PHE A 187 15.82 -11.67 2.92
N ASP A 188 14.92 -12.66 2.84
CA ASP A 188 15.00 -13.91 3.61
C ASP A 188 16.17 -14.82 3.21
N SER A 189 16.74 -14.58 2.03
CA SER A 189 17.94 -15.30 1.57
C SER A 189 19.22 -14.75 2.21
N VAL A 190 19.19 -13.50 2.69
CA VAL A 190 20.32 -12.81 3.30
C VAL A 190 20.27 -12.93 4.82
N PHE A 191 19.09 -12.67 5.39
CA PHE A 191 18.88 -12.60 6.84
C PHE A 191 18.11 -13.84 7.34
N GLU A 192 18.56 -14.38 8.46
CA GLU A 192 17.88 -15.44 9.19
C GLU A 192 17.44 -14.90 10.55
N GLU A 193 16.13 -14.89 10.82
CA GLU A 193 15.59 -14.55 12.14
C GLU A 193 15.94 -15.66 13.14
N ILE A 194 16.55 -15.28 14.27
CA ILE A 194 17.04 -16.21 15.30
C ILE A 194 16.11 -16.24 16.49
N CYS A 195 15.68 -15.07 16.95
CA CYS A 195 14.81 -14.97 18.11
C CYS A 195 14.01 -13.66 18.08
N VAL A 196 12.88 -13.69 18.78
CA VAL A 196 11.94 -12.58 18.89
C VAL A 196 11.62 -12.31 20.36
N GLY A 197 11.27 -11.07 20.65
CA GLY A 197 10.87 -10.63 21.97
C GLY A 197 9.96 -9.41 21.90
N LYS A 198 9.55 -8.93 23.08
CA LYS A 198 8.64 -7.80 23.25
C LYS A 198 9.06 -6.95 24.43
N LEU A 199 8.74 -5.66 24.33
CA LEU A 199 8.84 -4.68 25.40
C LEU A 199 7.58 -4.71 26.27
N ASP A 200 7.73 -4.30 27.52
CA ASP A 200 6.66 -4.13 28.50
C ASP A 200 6.00 -2.75 28.36
N ILE A 201 5.25 -2.59 27.27
CA ILE A 201 4.58 -1.35 26.88
C ILE A 201 3.18 -1.64 26.33
N PRO A 202 2.23 -0.68 26.45
CA PRO A 202 0.83 -0.90 26.06
C PRO A 202 0.61 -1.00 24.55
N ASN A 203 1.46 -0.35 23.74
CA ASN A 203 1.27 -0.22 22.30
C ASN A 203 2.05 -1.28 21.49
N PRO A 204 1.66 -1.53 20.23
CA PRO A 204 2.26 -2.56 19.40
C PRO A 204 3.79 -2.44 19.34
N ASN A 205 4.47 -3.57 19.53
CA ASN A 205 5.92 -3.62 19.49
C ASN A 205 6.44 -5.02 19.13
N HIS A 206 7.63 -5.04 18.54
CA HIS A 206 8.39 -6.26 18.25
C HIS A 206 9.89 -5.97 18.38
N ILE A 207 10.63 -6.93 18.93
CA ILE A 207 12.09 -6.93 18.90
C ILE A 207 12.50 -8.24 18.23
N ARG A 208 13.27 -8.15 17.15
CA ARG A 208 13.69 -9.29 16.34
C ARG A 208 15.20 -9.27 16.18
N ALA A 209 15.85 -10.40 16.39
CA ALA A 209 17.29 -10.54 16.17
C ALA A 209 17.57 -11.49 15.02
N PHE A 210 18.50 -11.08 14.16
CA PHE A 210 18.85 -11.76 12.93
C PHE A 210 20.32 -12.16 12.92
N LYS A 211 20.71 -12.98 11.95
CA LYS A 211 22.10 -13.15 11.52
C LYS A 211 22.16 -13.22 9.99
N LEU A 212 23.37 -13.05 9.44
CA LEU A 212 23.63 -13.31 8.02
C LEU A 212 23.73 -14.82 7.75
N ARG A 213 23.10 -15.33 6.69
CA ARG A 213 23.06 -16.77 6.38
C ARG A 213 24.41 -17.39 5.99
N ASN A 214 25.30 -16.63 5.35
CA ASN A 214 26.52 -17.16 4.73
C ASN A 214 27.83 -16.78 5.43
N SER A 215 27.81 -16.07 6.57
CA SER A 215 29.03 -15.47 7.15
C SER A 215 29.55 -16.16 8.42
N LEU A 216 29.41 -17.49 8.55
CA LEU A 216 29.78 -18.19 9.79
C LEU A 216 31.28 -18.16 10.08
N TYR A 217 32.11 -18.20 9.04
CA TYR A 217 33.57 -18.31 9.17
C TYR A 217 34.31 -17.24 8.38
N GLU A 218 33.82 -16.96 7.17
CA GLU A 218 34.40 -15.98 6.26
C GLU A 218 33.56 -14.69 6.25
N GLU A 219 34.23 -13.58 5.98
CA GLU A 219 33.63 -12.26 5.74
C GLU A 219 32.99 -12.18 4.35
N ASP A 220 32.14 -13.16 4.01
CA ASP A 220 31.35 -13.14 2.79
C ASP A 220 30.08 -12.31 2.98
N TYR A 221 30.15 -11.06 2.52
CA TYR A 221 29.04 -10.11 2.52
C TYR A 221 28.36 -9.99 1.14
N THR A 222 28.66 -10.89 0.19
CA THR A 222 28.22 -10.77 -1.21
C THR A 222 26.71 -10.62 -1.35
N GLN A 223 25.94 -11.41 -0.60
CA GLN A 223 24.47 -11.36 -0.67
C GLN A 223 23.91 -10.07 -0.08
N VAL A 224 24.46 -9.58 1.05
CA VAL A 224 24.09 -8.30 1.65
C VAL A 224 24.40 -7.16 0.69
N ILE A 225 25.59 -7.16 0.09
CA ILE A 225 26.03 -6.16 -0.89
C ILE A 225 25.06 -6.15 -2.09
N SER A 226 24.71 -7.32 -2.63
CA SER A 226 23.77 -7.41 -3.75
C SER A 226 22.37 -6.90 -3.37
N LEU A 227 21.88 -7.25 -2.17
CA LEU A 227 20.59 -6.74 -1.68
C LEU A 227 20.60 -5.21 -1.55
N LEU A 228 21.67 -4.63 -0.98
CA LEU A 228 21.82 -3.18 -0.84
C LEU A 228 21.91 -2.49 -2.20
N GLN A 229 22.71 -3.03 -3.14
CA GLN A 229 22.79 -2.52 -4.50
C GLN A 229 21.42 -2.52 -5.20
N ASN A 230 20.63 -3.59 -5.02
CA ASN A 230 19.27 -3.72 -5.56
C ASN A 230 18.27 -2.71 -5.00
N ASN A 231 18.59 -2.08 -3.88
CA ASN A 231 17.67 -1.19 -3.17
C ASN A 231 18.16 0.26 -3.07
N ILE A 232 19.42 0.54 -3.41
CA ILE A 232 20.02 1.87 -3.25
C ILE A 232 19.28 2.95 -4.04
N CYS A 233 18.73 2.64 -5.22
CA CYS A 233 17.99 3.61 -6.03
C CYS A 233 16.72 4.09 -5.34
N ASN A 234 15.97 3.14 -4.79
CA ASN A 234 14.72 3.42 -4.11
C ASN A 234 14.96 4.10 -2.76
N TYR A 235 16.16 3.94 -2.18
CA TYR A 235 16.61 4.74 -1.05
C TYR A 235 16.98 6.18 -1.44
N VAL A 236 17.70 6.37 -2.55
CA VAL A 236 18.22 7.69 -2.97
C VAL A 236 17.15 8.58 -3.59
N TYR A 237 16.30 8.01 -4.45
CA TYR A 237 15.29 8.75 -5.19
C TYR A 237 13.90 8.60 -4.59
N SER A 238 13.08 9.62 -4.82
CA SER A 238 11.66 9.55 -4.54
C SER A 238 10.92 8.65 -5.55
N ARG A 239 9.69 8.26 -5.20
CA ARG A 239 8.85 7.41 -6.06
C ARG A 239 8.57 8.06 -7.40
N ALA A 240 8.26 9.36 -7.41
CA ALA A 240 8.02 10.11 -8.64
C ALA A 240 9.27 10.24 -9.52
N GLU A 241 10.46 10.39 -8.92
CA GLU A 241 11.72 10.41 -9.68
C GLU A 241 12.00 9.05 -10.32
N ILE A 242 11.79 7.94 -9.60
CA ILE A 242 11.90 6.59 -10.15
C ILE A 242 10.89 6.40 -11.30
N ASP A 243 9.62 6.73 -11.08
CA ASP A 243 8.57 6.67 -12.11
C ASP A 243 8.93 7.49 -13.37
N GLN A 244 9.57 8.65 -13.20
CA GLN A 244 10.02 9.49 -14.32
C GLN A 244 11.23 8.89 -15.03
N LEU A 245 12.18 8.34 -14.29
CA LEU A 245 13.38 7.72 -14.83
C LEU A 245 13.05 6.45 -15.63
N GLU A 246 12.14 5.61 -15.13
CA GLU A 246 11.68 4.39 -15.78
C GLU A 246 10.93 4.62 -17.11
N ARG A 247 10.40 5.82 -17.34
CA ARG A 247 9.79 6.19 -18.64
C ARG A 247 10.83 6.39 -19.74
N ASN A 248 12.08 6.65 -19.38
CA ASN A 248 13.13 7.07 -20.33
C ASN A 248 14.24 6.03 -20.48
N ILE A 249 14.55 5.28 -19.43
CA ILE A 249 15.61 4.28 -19.38
C ILE A 249 15.19 3.07 -18.54
N SER A 250 15.85 1.94 -18.72
CA SER A 250 15.59 0.76 -17.89
C SER A 250 15.96 1.03 -16.43
N PHE A 251 15.26 0.41 -15.47
CA PHE A 251 15.60 0.52 -14.04
C PHE A 251 17.05 0.09 -13.75
N ALA A 252 17.58 -0.89 -14.50
CA ALA A 252 18.97 -1.31 -14.40
C ALA A 252 19.96 -0.17 -14.78
N ASP A 253 19.62 0.66 -15.77
CA ASP A 253 20.43 1.82 -16.14
C ASP A 253 20.36 2.94 -15.10
N VAL A 254 19.18 3.13 -14.48
CA VAL A 254 19.03 4.04 -13.33
C VAL A 254 19.99 3.60 -12.23
N GLN A 255 19.94 2.32 -11.89
CA GLN A 255 20.76 1.73 -10.83
C GLN A 255 22.25 1.86 -11.05
N ARG A 256 22.71 1.56 -12.25
CA ARG A 256 24.11 1.77 -12.61
C ARG A 256 24.53 3.24 -12.44
N LYS A 257 23.69 4.19 -12.86
CA LYS A 257 23.98 5.62 -12.72
C LYS A 257 23.94 6.08 -11.26
N THR A 258 23.01 5.58 -10.45
CA THR A 258 22.94 5.88 -9.00
C THR A 258 24.20 5.43 -8.30
N LEU A 259 24.65 4.21 -8.56
CA LEU A 259 25.87 3.66 -7.98
C LEU A 259 27.10 4.49 -8.34
N LEU A 260 27.23 4.90 -9.62
CA LEU A 260 28.31 5.77 -10.08
C LEU A 260 28.27 7.17 -9.43
N ALA A 261 27.09 7.74 -9.22
CA ALA A 261 26.96 9.03 -8.55
C ALA A 261 27.26 8.90 -7.05
N ALA A 262 26.72 7.87 -6.39
CA ALA A 262 26.95 7.59 -4.99
C ALA A 262 28.43 7.26 -4.71
N SER A 263 29.13 6.61 -5.63
CA SER A 263 30.56 6.32 -5.51
C SER A 263 31.42 7.59 -5.56
N GLN A 264 30.93 8.65 -6.20
CA GLN A 264 31.59 9.97 -6.23
C GLN A 264 31.29 10.81 -4.99
N LEU A 265 30.28 10.44 -4.20
CA LEU A 265 29.96 11.06 -2.92
C LEU A 265 30.73 10.36 -1.79
N ASN A 266 31.01 11.12 -0.72
CA ASN A 266 31.53 10.59 0.55
C ASN A 266 30.39 9.95 1.36
N VAL A 267 29.72 8.95 0.77
CA VAL A 267 28.77 8.11 1.48
C VAL A 267 29.54 7.38 2.59
N ASP A 268 29.21 7.68 3.83
CA ASP A 268 29.92 7.23 5.03
C ASP A 268 29.36 5.89 5.55
N SER A 269 30.01 5.32 6.58
CA SER A 269 29.56 4.08 7.24
C SER A 269 28.18 4.22 7.89
N ASN A 270 27.73 5.43 8.24
CA ASN A 270 26.40 5.65 8.80
C ASN A 270 25.30 5.33 7.79
N THR A 271 25.57 5.52 6.49
CA THR A 271 24.59 5.25 5.42
C THR A 271 24.21 3.76 5.35
N LEU A 272 25.09 2.85 5.78
CA LEU A 272 24.76 1.42 5.87
C LEU A 272 23.61 1.17 6.86
N GLY A 273 23.68 1.81 8.03
CA GLY A 273 22.63 1.73 9.03
C GLY A 273 21.29 2.20 8.48
N ASP A 274 21.29 3.34 7.78
CA ASP A 274 20.07 3.93 7.22
C ASP A 274 19.44 3.02 6.14
N LEU A 275 20.26 2.46 5.25
CA LEU A 275 19.81 1.51 4.23
C LEU A 275 19.24 0.23 4.85
N LEU A 276 19.89 -0.33 5.87
CA LEU A 276 19.41 -1.51 6.56
C LEU A 276 18.12 -1.20 7.35
N ASN A 277 18.04 -0.06 8.03
CA ASN A 277 16.82 0.38 8.69
C ASN A 277 15.63 0.44 7.73
N TYR A 278 15.83 1.03 6.56
CA TYR A 278 14.85 1.05 5.47
C TYR A 278 14.41 -0.37 5.07
N LEU A 279 15.36 -1.26 4.81
CA LEU A 279 15.05 -2.64 4.40
C LEU A 279 14.29 -3.39 5.48
N PHE A 280 14.74 -3.35 6.73
CA PHE A 280 14.08 -4.07 7.84
C PHE A 280 12.67 -3.56 8.09
N ILE A 281 12.45 -2.24 8.14
CA ILE A 281 11.11 -1.68 8.40
C ILE A 281 10.13 -2.06 7.29
N GLU A 282 10.53 -1.93 6.02
CA GLU A 282 9.64 -2.28 4.91
C GLU A 282 9.33 -3.78 4.86
N ASN A 283 10.32 -4.65 5.09
CA ASN A 283 10.14 -6.10 4.95
C ASN A 283 9.48 -6.74 6.18
N GLU A 284 9.86 -6.33 7.40
CA GLU A 284 9.34 -6.94 8.63
C GLU A 284 8.02 -6.34 9.11
N GLU A 285 7.78 -5.05 8.85
CA GLU A 285 6.54 -4.38 9.30
C GLU A 285 5.55 -4.13 8.18
N ASN A 286 5.89 -4.49 6.93
CA ASN A 286 5.13 -4.10 5.74
C ASN A 286 4.77 -2.61 5.77
N ALA A 287 5.75 -1.77 6.13
CA ALA A 287 5.58 -0.33 6.34
C ALA A 287 6.26 0.47 5.22
N PRO A 288 5.53 0.84 4.16
CA PRO A 288 6.07 1.59 3.03
C PRO A 288 6.83 2.86 3.42
N LYS A 289 8.01 3.04 2.82
CA LYS A 289 8.79 4.26 2.90
C LYS A 289 8.03 5.41 2.26
N LEU A 290 7.85 6.46 3.03
CA LEU A 290 7.41 7.76 2.52
C LEU A 290 8.61 8.60 2.10
N MET A 291 9.66 8.60 2.93
CA MET A 291 10.89 9.37 2.71
C MET A 291 12.08 8.66 3.36
N SER A 292 13.25 8.66 2.71
CA SER A 292 14.54 8.31 3.33
C SER A 292 15.25 9.54 3.87
N LYS A 293 16.33 9.32 4.64
CA LYS A 293 17.16 10.39 5.21
C LYS A 293 17.60 11.43 4.17
N ILE A 294 18.08 10.98 3.03
CA ILE A 294 18.61 11.81 1.95
C ILE A 294 17.53 12.68 1.28
N GLU A 295 16.26 12.35 1.45
CA GLU A 295 15.13 13.12 0.91
C GLU A 295 14.73 14.30 1.82
N PHE A 296 15.21 14.39 3.07
CA PHE A 296 14.81 15.40 4.05
C PHE A 296 15.44 16.79 3.90
N ASN A 297 16.09 17.13 2.79
CA ASN A 297 16.88 18.39 2.65
C ASN A 297 16.18 19.71 3.10
N ASN A 298 14.86 19.73 3.34
CA ASN A 298 14.10 20.87 3.88
C ASN A 298 13.36 20.63 5.22
N TYR A 299 13.46 19.45 5.84
CA TYR A 299 12.77 19.11 7.09
C TYR A 299 13.78 19.08 8.26
N LYS A 300 13.45 19.76 9.36
CA LYS A 300 14.31 19.80 10.58
C LYS A 300 14.31 18.49 11.39
N ASN A 301 13.78 17.40 10.86
CA ASN A 301 13.67 16.13 11.57
C ASN A 301 14.86 15.24 11.19
N ASP A 302 15.68 14.91 12.18
CA ASP A 302 16.88 14.08 12.02
C ASP A 302 16.54 12.59 12.22
N CYS A 303 15.56 12.09 11.47
CA CYS A 303 15.26 10.66 11.39
C CYS A 303 15.83 10.06 10.12
N ASP A 304 16.12 8.75 10.15
CA ASP A 304 16.74 8.05 9.02
C ASP A 304 15.72 7.65 7.93
N GLY A 305 14.43 7.79 8.24
CA GLY A 305 13.32 7.68 7.30
C GLY A 305 11.95 7.88 7.96
N VAL A 306 10.92 8.15 7.15
CA VAL A 306 9.51 8.10 7.55
C VAL A 306 8.82 6.97 6.80
N TYR A 307 8.05 6.17 7.54
CA TYR A 307 7.31 5.04 7.00
C TYR A 307 5.86 5.10 7.42
N LEU A 308 4.99 4.49 6.61
CA LEU A 308 3.57 4.39 6.87
C LEU A 308 3.21 2.94 7.16
N LYS A 309 2.92 2.60 8.41
CA LYS A 309 2.49 1.27 8.81
C LYS A 309 0.97 1.22 8.93
N LYS A 310 0.35 0.17 8.40
CA LYS A 310 -1.07 -0.11 8.62
C LYS A 310 -1.23 -1.03 9.83
N ILE A 311 -2.08 -0.65 10.77
CA ILE A 311 -2.42 -1.43 11.97
C ILE A 311 -3.93 -1.60 11.98
N ASN A 312 -4.39 -2.79 11.59
CA ASN A 312 -5.80 -3.06 11.32
C ASN A 312 -6.35 -2.07 10.26
N ASP A 313 -7.39 -1.31 10.59
CA ASP A 313 -8.00 -0.29 9.72
C ASP A 313 -7.40 1.11 9.89
N LYS A 314 -6.34 1.25 10.72
CA LYS A 314 -5.70 2.54 11.02
C LYS A 314 -4.27 2.58 10.52
N TYR A 315 -3.71 3.79 10.52
CA TYR A 315 -2.35 4.05 10.09
C TYR A 315 -1.51 4.61 11.22
N GLN A 316 -0.24 4.21 11.25
CA GLN A 316 0.79 4.67 12.16
C GLN A 316 1.96 5.23 11.35
N ILE A 317 2.47 6.39 11.74
CA ILE A 317 3.77 6.86 11.26
C ILE A 317 4.86 6.16 12.06
N VAL A 318 5.82 5.57 11.36
CA VAL A 318 7.04 5.02 11.96
C VAL A 318 8.21 5.92 11.58
N LEU A 319 8.95 6.40 12.58
CA LEU A 319 10.17 7.17 12.40
C LEU A 319 11.39 6.26 12.56
N GLY A 320 12.24 6.21 11.53
CA GLY A 320 13.44 5.38 11.49
C GLY A 320 14.58 5.99 12.29
N THR A 321 15.30 5.14 13.03
CA THR A 321 16.61 5.45 13.59
C THR A 321 17.51 4.23 13.50
N SER A 322 18.75 4.45 13.11
CA SER A 322 19.73 3.41 12.86
C SER A 322 21.04 3.77 13.51
N LYS A 323 21.73 2.75 14.02
CA LYS A 323 23.17 2.84 14.15
C LYS A 323 23.88 1.51 14.17
N ILE A 324 25.15 1.58 13.83
CA ILE A 324 26.10 0.49 13.94
C ILE A 324 27.18 0.89 14.95
N TYR A 325 27.28 0.16 16.06
CA TYR A 325 28.21 0.43 17.16
C TYR A 325 28.97 -0.82 17.57
N PRO A 326 30.26 -0.74 17.96
CA PRO A 326 30.99 -1.90 18.46
C PRO A 326 30.30 -2.60 19.63
N SER A 327 29.65 -1.83 20.51
CA SER A 327 28.90 -2.31 21.66
C SER A 327 27.40 -2.17 21.44
N VAL A 328 26.64 -3.23 21.75
CA VAL A 328 25.17 -3.20 21.76
C VAL A 328 24.63 -2.18 22.78
N TYR A 329 25.31 -2.00 23.91
CA TYR A 329 24.93 -1.04 24.96
C TYR A 329 25.03 0.42 24.49
N ASP A 330 26.08 0.75 23.73
CA ASP A 330 26.25 2.08 23.14
C ASP A 330 25.17 2.32 22.07
N GLY A 331 24.84 1.28 21.30
CA GLY A 331 23.74 1.30 20.33
C GLY A 331 22.39 1.60 20.97
N ILE A 332 22.05 0.91 22.06
CA ILE A 332 20.81 1.16 22.82
C ILE A 332 20.79 2.60 23.34
N SER A 333 21.88 3.06 23.96
CA SER A 333 21.97 4.41 24.53
C SER A 333 21.75 5.47 23.47
N HIS A 334 22.42 5.35 22.32
CA HIS A 334 22.24 6.25 21.19
C HIS A 334 20.81 6.24 20.65
N ALA A 335 20.21 5.04 20.48
CA ALA A 335 18.84 4.90 19.99
C ALA A 335 17.84 5.58 20.92
N VAL A 336 17.96 5.39 22.23
CA VAL A 336 17.10 6.05 23.23
C VAL A 336 17.24 7.56 23.17
N GLU A 337 18.47 8.10 23.09
CA GLU A 337 18.69 9.54 22.94
C GLU A 337 18.05 10.10 21.67
N ARG A 338 18.17 9.36 20.56
CA ARG A 338 17.57 9.74 19.27
C ARG A 338 16.06 9.74 19.33
N ILE A 339 15.46 8.73 19.93
CA ILE A 339 14.01 8.68 20.16
C ILE A 339 13.57 9.85 21.03
N CYS A 340 14.29 10.18 22.11
CA CYS A 340 13.96 11.34 22.94
C CYS A 340 13.99 12.64 22.14
N SER A 341 14.99 12.81 21.26
CA SER A 341 15.06 13.95 20.34
C SER A 341 13.85 13.98 19.41
N LEU A 342 13.50 12.86 18.77
CA LEU A 342 12.34 12.77 17.88
C LEU A 342 11.01 13.00 18.60
N VAL A 343 10.86 12.55 19.85
CA VAL A 343 9.68 12.81 20.67
C VAL A 343 9.55 14.30 21.00
N SER A 344 10.66 14.98 21.27
CA SER A 344 10.67 16.42 21.55
C SER A 344 10.39 17.28 20.31
N GLN A 345 10.57 16.72 19.11
CA GLN A 345 10.27 17.38 17.85
C GLN A 345 8.83 17.07 17.47
N SER A 346 7.95 18.08 17.46
CA SER A 346 6.57 17.87 17.04
C SER A 346 6.52 17.48 15.56
N PHE A 347 6.30 16.19 15.28
CA PHE A 347 6.09 15.68 13.93
C PHE A 347 4.59 15.63 13.63
N ASN A 348 4.08 16.58 12.84
CA ASN A 348 2.71 16.52 12.33
C ASN A 348 2.71 16.07 10.87
N PRO A 349 2.18 14.86 10.56
CA PRO A 349 2.14 14.33 9.19
C PRO A 349 1.35 15.21 8.20
N SER A 350 0.43 16.05 8.67
CA SER A 350 -0.32 16.98 7.81
C SER A 350 0.57 18.01 7.10
N ILE A 351 1.76 18.28 7.66
CA ILE A 351 2.75 19.17 7.06
C ILE A 351 3.31 18.55 5.77
N LEU A 352 3.51 17.22 5.75
CA LEU A 352 4.02 16.51 4.58
C LEU A 352 3.11 16.72 3.36
N VAL A 353 1.81 16.48 3.52
CA VAL A 353 0.84 16.61 2.42
C VAL A 353 0.49 18.06 2.05
N SER A 354 1.09 19.02 2.74
CA SER A 354 0.99 20.46 2.47
C SER A 354 2.28 21.02 1.85
N ASP A 355 3.41 20.28 1.91
CA ASP A 355 4.67 20.66 1.26
C ASP A 355 4.68 20.24 -0.21
N PHE A 356 4.87 21.21 -1.10
CA PHE A 356 4.99 20.98 -2.54
C PHE A 356 6.11 20.00 -2.90
N ASN A 357 7.23 20.03 -2.19
CA ASN A 357 8.33 19.11 -2.43
C ASN A 357 7.92 17.67 -2.08
N PHE A 358 7.17 17.45 -1.01
CA PHE A 358 6.67 16.11 -0.67
C PHE A 358 5.59 15.66 -1.65
N ILE A 359 4.68 16.54 -2.02
CA ILE A 359 3.61 16.23 -2.98
C ILE A 359 4.20 15.71 -4.30
N ASN A 360 5.23 16.36 -4.84
CA ASN A 360 5.81 15.95 -6.11
C ASN A 360 6.60 14.63 -6.07
N ARG A 361 6.76 14.01 -4.90
CA ARG A 361 7.45 12.72 -4.72
C ARG A 361 6.56 11.51 -4.94
N PHE A 362 5.25 11.68 -5.07
CA PHE A 362 4.30 10.58 -5.16
C PHE A 362 3.44 10.65 -6.42
N PRO A 363 3.03 9.50 -6.97
CA PRO A 363 1.96 9.42 -7.96
C PRO A 363 0.67 10.07 -7.45
N VAL A 364 -0.15 10.58 -8.37
CA VAL A 364 -1.40 11.31 -8.05
C VAL A 364 -2.36 10.48 -7.19
N ASP A 365 -2.43 9.17 -7.38
CA ASP A 365 -3.35 8.32 -6.63
C ASP A 365 -2.83 8.01 -5.21
N ASP A 366 -1.52 7.81 -5.03
CA ASP A 366 -0.88 7.68 -3.72
C ASP A 366 -1.03 8.97 -2.90
N LEU A 367 -0.92 10.14 -3.53
CA LEU A 367 -1.14 11.43 -2.87
C LEU A 367 -2.55 11.61 -2.33
N LYS A 368 -3.56 11.16 -3.07
CA LYS A 368 -4.95 11.23 -2.61
C LYS A 368 -5.15 10.34 -1.39
N ALA A 369 -4.51 9.17 -1.38
CA ALA A 369 -4.51 8.27 -0.23
C ALA A 369 -3.86 8.94 0.99
N LEU A 370 -2.62 9.43 0.85
CA LEU A 370 -1.87 10.09 1.93
C LEU A 370 -2.60 11.32 2.50
N LYS A 371 -3.22 12.15 1.65
CA LYS A 371 -4.00 13.31 2.10
C LYS A 371 -5.15 12.94 3.02
N ARG A 372 -5.84 11.82 2.76
CA ARG A 372 -6.91 11.34 3.64
C ARG A 372 -6.38 10.81 4.96
N ILE A 373 -5.25 10.11 4.90
CA ILE A 373 -4.63 9.51 6.08
C ILE A 373 -4.07 10.60 7.03
N PHE A 374 -3.43 11.64 6.50
CA PHE A 374 -2.79 12.68 7.32
C PHE A 374 -3.68 13.87 7.68
N ILE A 375 -4.84 13.99 7.04
CA ILE A 375 -5.84 15.00 7.36
C ILE A 375 -7.16 14.27 7.62
N PRO A 376 -7.27 13.57 8.76
CA PRO A 376 -8.48 12.85 9.11
C PRO A 376 -9.64 13.84 9.27
N THR A 377 -10.81 13.46 8.75
CA THR A 377 -12.02 14.28 8.83
C THR A 377 -12.96 13.83 9.96
N GLN A 378 -12.70 12.65 10.52
CA GLN A 378 -13.47 12.05 11.62
C GLN A 378 -12.51 11.47 12.68
N PRO A 379 -12.84 11.50 13.98
CA PRO A 379 -11.94 11.02 15.04
C PRO A 379 -11.49 9.56 14.90
N GLN A 380 -12.34 8.69 14.34
CA GLN A 380 -12.01 7.28 14.09
C GLN A 380 -10.93 7.07 13.01
N ASP A 381 -10.68 8.08 12.18
CA ASP A 381 -9.68 8.05 11.10
C ASP A 381 -8.33 8.62 11.57
N GLU A 382 -8.22 9.05 12.83
CA GLU A 382 -6.98 9.56 13.40
C GLU A 382 -5.86 8.52 13.35
N LEU A 383 -4.65 9.02 13.13
CA LEU A 383 -3.45 8.21 13.19
C LEU A 383 -3.28 7.59 14.58
N GLU A 384 -2.80 6.36 14.60
CA GLU A 384 -2.28 5.76 15.82
C GLU A 384 -1.05 6.53 16.30
N VAL A 385 -0.72 6.35 17.58
CA VAL A 385 0.49 6.93 18.17
C VAL A 385 1.72 6.60 17.33
N ASN A 386 2.69 7.52 17.25
CA ASN A 386 3.91 7.29 16.47
C ASN A 386 4.65 6.01 16.92
N GLY A 387 5.25 5.34 15.94
CA GLY A 387 6.17 4.23 16.15
C GLY A 387 7.62 4.64 15.88
N PHE A 388 8.55 3.90 16.46
CA PHE A 388 9.99 4.03 16.19
C PHE A 388 10.53 2.73 15.60
N GLY A 389 11.12 2.82 14.42
CA GLY A 389 11.80 1.70 13.76
C GLY A 389 13.30 1.79 14.02
N ILE A 390 13.83 0.91 14.86
CA ILE A 390 15.20 0.96 15.36
C ILE A 390 16.01 -0.16 14.73
N PHE A 391 17.07 0.19 14.01
CA PHE A 391 18.05 -0.78 13.53
C PHE A 391 19.35 -0.66 14.33
N LEU A 392 19.79 -1.76 14.96
CA LEU A 392 21.02 -1.82 15.74
C LEU A 392 21.97 -2.87 15.14
N GLY A 393 23.02 -2.39 14.49
CA GLY A 393 24.18 -3.18 14.12
C GLY A 393 25.21 -3.19 15.25
N TYR A 394 25.79 -4.35 15.59
CA TYR A 394 26.80 -4.42 16.65
C TYR A 394 27.83 -5.53 16.45
N SER A 395 28.99 -5.43 17.11
CA SER A 395 29.99 -6.51 17.08
C SER A 395 29.61 -7.62 18.07
N MET A 396 29.65 -8.87 17.62
CA MET A 396 29.48 -10.03 18.51
C MET A 396 30.64 -10.11 19.50
N ASN A 397 30.30 -10.36 20.76
CA ASN A 397 31.30 -10.66 21.78
C ASN A 397 31.37 -12.17 22.00
N LEU A 398 32.08 -12.87 21.11
CA LEU A 398 32.22 -14.32 21.21
C LEU A 398 33.29 -14.69 22.27
N SER A 399 32.91 -15.52 23.23
CA SER A 399 33.78 -15.93 24.35
C SER A 399 34.92 -16.89 23.97
N CYS A 400 35.01 -17.29 22.70
CA CYS A 400 35.97 -18.28 22.21
C CYS A 400 36.34 -18.05 20.75
N ASP A 401 37.53 -18.53 20.36
CA ASP A 401 37.95 -18.55 18.96
C ASP A 401 37.16 -19.61 18.18
N ILE A 402 36.21 -19.14 17.37
CA ILE A 402 35.34 -19.99 16.54
C ILE A 402 36.10 -20.79 15.47
N ASN A 403 37.32 -20.37 15.10
CA ASN A 403 38.11 -21.07 14.08
C ASN A 403 38.59 -22.45 14.56
N LEU A 404 38.51 -22.73 15.87
CA LEU A 404 38.91 -23.98 16.49
C LEU A 404 37.73 -24.95 16.71
N LEU A 405 36.52 -24.58 16.27
CA LEU A 405 35.28 -25.29 16.57
C LEU A 405 34.62 -25.86 15.31
N SER A 406 33.86 -26.95 15.47
CA SER A 406 33.05 -27.50 14.39
C SER A 406 31.92 -26.55 13.98
N THR A 407 31.46 -26.66 12.73
CA THR A 407 30.38 -25.83 12.17
C THR A 407 29.11 -25.85 13.00
N GLU A 408 28.75 -27.01 13.54
CA GLU A 408 27.60 -27.16 14.42
C GLU A 408 27.79 -26.37 15.72
N LYS A 409 28.97 -26.49 16.36
CA LYS A 409 29.29 -25.79 17.60
C LYS A 409 29.33 -24.28 17.43
N VAL A 410 29.88 -23.79 16.32
CA VAL A 410 29.90 -22.35 16.00
C VAL A 410 28.48 -21.82 15.85
N ARG A 411 27.60 -22.55 15.14
CA ARG A 411 26.18 -22.16 14.99
C ARG A 411 25.48 -22.10 16.35
N GLU A 412 25.71 -23.09 17.22
CA GLU A 412 25.15 -23.09 18.59
C GLU A 412 25.58 -21.85 19.37
N ILE A 413 26.88 -21.54 19.39
CA ILE A 413 27.44 -20.43 20.17
C ILE A 413 26.97 -19.08 19.63
N VAL A 414 26.98 -18.89 18.32
CA VAL A 414 26.48 -17.65 17.68
C VAL A 414 25.00 -17.45 18.00
N ASN A 415 24.17 -18.48 17.81
CA ASN A 415 22.74 -18.36 18.11
C ASN A 415 22.51 -18.09 19.61
N LEU A 416 23.28 -18.72 20.50
CA LEU A 416 23.18 -18.49 21.95
C LEU A 416 23.56 -17.06 22.32
N GLN A 417 24.64 -16.53 21.73
CA GLN A 417 25.06 -15.15 21.93
C GLN A 417 23.96 -14.16 21.52
N ILE A 418 23.39 -14.33 20.33
CA ILE A 418 22.30 -13.49 19.82
C ILE A 418 21.06 -13.53 20.73
N ASN A 419 20.73 -14.71 21.26
CA ASN A 419 19.63 -14.86 22.21
C ASN A 419 19.90 -14.11 23.53
N ASN A 420 21.14 -14.10 24.01
CA ASN A 420 21.50 -13.36 25.21
C ASN A 420 21.49 -11.85 24.94
N ASP A 421 22.04 -11.40 23.81
CA ASP A 421 22.03 -10.00 23.39
C ASP A 421 20.59 -9.46 23.26
N LEU A 422 19.67 -10.25 22.69
CA LEU A 422 18.25 -9.88 22.62
C LEU A 422 17.64 -9.66 24.01
N LYS A 423 17.92 -10.57 24.97
CA LYS A 423 17.39 -10.46 26.34
C LYS A 423 17.92 -9.21 27.04
N ASP A 424 19.22 -8.96 26.92
CA ASP A 424 19.87 -7.77 27.49
C ASP A 424 19.29 -6.49 26.88
N VAL A 425 19.11 -6.45 25.55
CA VAL A 425 18.48 -5.32 24.85
C VAL A 425 17.06 -5.08 25.35
N ILE A 426 16.23 -6.12 25.48
CA ILE A 426 14.86 -6.01 25.98
C ILE A 426 14.87 -5.41 27.40
N GLN A 427 15.73 -5.93 28.29
CA GLN A 427 15.83 -5.43 29.65
C GLN A 427 16.23 -3.94 29.68
N GLN A 428 17.28 -3.58 28.96
CA GLN A 428 17.80 -2.20 28.95
C GLN A 428 16.83 -1.21 28.30
N LEU A 429 16.18 -1.59 27.19
CA LEU A 429 15.18 -0.75 26.56
C LEU A 429 13.96 -0.54 27.46
N ASN A 430 13.48 -1.59 28.15
CA ASN A 430 12.37 -1.44 29.11
C ASN A 430 12.69 -0.45 30.22
N ILE A 431 13.90 -0.52 30.78
CA ILE A 431 14.38 0.45 31.79
C ILE A 431 14.41 1.85 31.19
N ALA A 432 15.11 2.03 30.07
CA ALA A 432 15.31 3.33 29.46
C ALA A 432 14.00 4.01 29.00
N ILE A 433 13.09 3.25 28.38
CA ILE A 433 11.76 3.74 27.95
C ILE A 433 10.91 4.15 29.14
N SER A 434 10.99 3.40 30.25
CA SER A 434 10.32 3.74 31.50
C SER A 434 10.88 5.04 32.09
N ASP A 435 12.20 5.12 32.23
CA ASP A 435 12.89 6.27 32.83
C ASP A 435 12.67 7.56 32.05
N LYS A 436 12.55 7.46 30.72
CA LYS A 436 12.30 8.59 29.83
C LYS A 436 10.81 8.93 29.65
N ASN A 437 9.89 8.17 30.26
CA ASN A 437 8.43 8.35 30.15
C ASN A 437 7.91 8.36 28.70
N ILE A 438 8.38 7.40 27.90
CA ILE A 438 8.02 7.25 26.47
C ILE A 438 7.32 5.91 26.17
N LYS A 439 6.75 5.24 27.19
CA LYS A 439 6.04 3.95 27.06
C LYS A 439 4.84 4.00 26.11
N GLN A 440 4.26 5.17 25.87
CA GLN A 440 3.08 5.35 25.04
C GLN A 440 3.36 5.17 23.55
N TYR A 441 4.59 5.10 23.08
CA TYR A 441 4.90 4.93 21.65
C TYR A 441 5.00 3.45 21.25
N SER A 442 4.94 3.16 19.95
CA SER A 442 5.26 1.84 19.40
C SER A 442 6.75 1.70 19.10
N TYR A 443 7.28 0.48 19.16
CA TYR A 443 8.70 0.20 18.96
C TYR A 443 8.91 -1.07 18.13
N TYR A 444 9.66 -0.96 17.05
CA TYR A 444 10.02 -2.05 16.16
C TYR A 444 11.54 -2.10 16.05
N VAL A 445 12.17 -3.10 16.66
CA VAL A 445 13.61 -3.14 16.87
C VAL A 445 14.24 -4.34 16.18
N TYR A 446 15.30 -4.09 15.42
CA TYR A 446 16.03 -5.10 14.67
C TYR A 446 17.49 -5.13 15.11
N LEU A 447 17.93 -6.30 15.58
CA LEU A 447 19.29 -6.55 15.99
C LEU A 447 20.03 -7.33 14.90
N LEU A 448 21.15 -6.79 14.42
CA LEU A 448 22.03 -7.47 13.48
C LEU A 448 23.48 -7.47 13.99
N PRO A 449 23.97 -8.60 14.51
CA PRO A 449 25.36 -8.76 14.86
C PRO A 449 26.26 -8.87 13.61
N PHE A 450 27.47 -8.34 13.73
CA PHE A 450 28.60 -8.51 12.82
C PHE A 450 29.79 -9.10 13.59
N ARG A 451 30.80 -9.61 12.89
CA ARG A 451 32.03 -10.07 13.54
C ARG A 451 32.80 -8.90 14.17
N ASP A 452 33.05 -7.85 13.37
CA ASP A 452 33.55 -6.55 13.82
C ASP A 452 32.97 -5.46 12.94
N VAL A 453 32.11 -4.61 13.50
CA VAL A 453 31.46 -3.54 12.76
C VAL A 453 32.40 -2.44 12.26
N THR A 454 33.54 -2.25 12.93
CA THR A 454 34.45 -1.12 12.69
C THR A 454 35.00 -1.16 11.26
N GLU A 455 35.44 -2.35 10.84
CA GLU A 455 35.96 -2.59 9.51
C GLU A 455 34.86 -3.03 8.54
N THR A 456 33.92 -3.86 9.03
CA THR A 456 32.87 -4.47 8.18
C THR A 456 31.96 -3.43 7.54
N SER A 457 31.52 -2.42 8.28
CA SER A 457 30.54 -1.45 7.77
C SER A 457 31.11 -0.64 6.60
N LYS A 458 32.37 -0.24 6.73
CA LYS A 458 33.11 0.49 5.69
C LYS A 458 33.31 -0.39 4.46
N MET A 459 33.78 -1.62 4.67
CA MET A 459 34.02 -2.59 3.60
C MET A 459 32.74 -2.89 2.79
N ILE A 460 31.62 -3.11 3.47
CA ILE A 460 30.33 -3.36 2.81
C ILE A 460 29.96 -2.16 1.94
N MET A 461 30.03 -0.93 2.48
CA MET A 461 29.66 0.26 1.73
C MET A 461 30.61 0.56 0.56
N GLU A 462 31.91 0.36 0.72
CA GLU A 462 32.88 0.50 -0.37
C GLU A 462 32.54 -0.46 -1.52
N LYS A 463 32.25 -1.73 -1.21
CA LYS A 463 31.84 -2.73 -2.22
C LYS A 463 30.48 -2.42 -2.84
N VAL A 464 29.49 -1.97 -2.06
CA VAL A 464 28.18 -1.53 -2.58
C VAL A 464 28.37 -0.44 -3.63
N LEU A 465 29.23 0.54 -3.33
CA LEU A 465 29.53 1.69 -4.20
C LEU A 465 30.52 1.37 -5.33
N GLY A 466 31.03 0.14 -5.42
CA GLY A 466 32.04 -0.23 -6.41
C GLY A 466 33.40 0.45 -6.23
N LYS A 467 33.71 0.93 -5.02
CA LYS A 467 35.04 1.41 -4.64
C LYS A 467 35.95 0.18 -4.42
N ARG A 468 37.19 0.24 -4.93
CA ARG A 468 38.18 -0.82 -4.79
C ARG A 468 38.97 -0.68 -3.51
#